data_AF-A0A0N4WG23-F1
#
_entry.id   AF-A0A0N4WG23-F1
#
_cell.length_a   1.000
_cell.length_b   1.000
_cell.length_c   1.000
_cell.angle_alpha   90.00
_cell.angle_beta   90.00
_cell.angle_gamma   90.00
#
_symmetry.space_group_name_H-M   'P 1'
#
loop_
_entity.id
_entity.type
_entity.pdbx_description
1 polymer ?
#
loop_
_entity_poly.entity_id
_entity_poly.type
_entity_poly.pdbx_seq_one_letter_code
_entity_poly.pdbx_strand_id
1 'polypeptide(L)'
;MDLNKMSDAAKADLCRKYFIIGLFGLPLVWLTNAIWFFGEGFLRPQTPTSIIIRKYVTLSALGVILWFFMLSAWEFVFQSYRSLGVAWADYLTFIFPVGRI
;
A
#
# COMPACT_ATOMS: atom_id res chain seq x y z
N MET A 1 2.58 4.69 18.55
CA MET A 1 1.38 4.48 19.38
C MET A 1 1.38 3.04 19.85
N ASP A 2 1.20 2.77 21.14
CA ASP A 2 1.05 1.41 21.65
C ASP A 2 -0.36 0.90 21.35
N LEU A 3 -0.50 -0.09 20.45
CA LEU A 3 -1.78 -0.76 20.19
C LEU A 3 -2.33 -1.44 21.45
N ASN A 4 -1.47 -1.88 22.35
CA ASN A 4 -1.86 -2.56 23.60
C ASN A 4 -2.60 -1.65 24.59
N LYS A 5 -2.50 -0.32 24.44
CA LYS A 5 -3.19 0.65 25.30
C LYS A 5 -4.54 1.10 24.75
N MET A 6 -4.92 0.65 23.55
CA MET A 6 -6.19 1.04 22.91
C MET A 6 -7.27 -0.04 23.11
N SER A 7 -8.52 0.42 23.23
CA SER A 7 -9.68 -0.47 23.20
C SER A 7 -9.83 -1.14 21.84
N ASP A 8 -10.40 -2.34 21.81
CA ASP A 8 -10.55 -3.11 20.57
C ASP A 8 -11.42 -2.38 19.54
N ALA A 9 -12.45 -1.64 19.99
CA ALA A 9 -13.27 -0.80 19.12
C ALA A 9 -12.46 0.34 18.46
N ALA A 10 -11.55 0.98 19.20
CA ALA A 10 -10.69 2.03 18.66
C ALA A 10 -9.70 1.48 17.62
N LYS A 11 -9.17 0.27 17.83
CA LYS A 11 -8.31 -0.41 16.85
C LYS A 11 -9.04 -0.69 15.54
N ALA A 12 -10.29 -1.15 15.60
CA ALA A 12 -11.10 -1.41 14.41
C ALA A 12 -11.41 -0.13 13.62
N ASP A 13 -11.76 0.96 14.32
CA ASP A 13 -11.98 2.27 13.67
C ASP A 13 -10.69 2.82 13.02
N LEU A 14 -9.55 2.65 13.70
CA LEU A 14 -8.26 3.05 13.16
C LEU A 14 -7.91 2.24 11.89
N CYS A 15 -8.07 0.92 11.92
CA CYS A 15 -7.84 0.07 10.74
C CYS A 15 -8.74 0.46 9.56
N ARG A 16 -10.01 0.80 9.82
CA ARG A 16 -10.95 1.27 8.80
C ARG A 16 -10.52 2.62 8.20
N LYS A 17 -10.09 3.57 9.03
CA LYS A 17 -9.58 4.88 8.57
C LYS A 17 -8.34 4.72 7.70
N TYR A 18 -7.38 3.89 8.11
CA TYR A 18 -6.18 3.62 7.32
C TYR A 18 -6.52 2.97 5.97
N PHE A 19 -7.49 2.06 5.95
CA PHE A 19 -7.98 1.47 4.71
C PHE A 19 -8.58 2.51 3.76
N ILE A 20 -9.44 3.41 4.29
CA ILE A 20 -10.06 4.49 3.50
C ILE A 20 -9.00 5.47 2.98
N ILE A 21 -8.04 5.86 3.80
CA ILE A 21 -6.95 6.76 3.39
C ILE A 21 -6.12 6.12 2.27
N GLY A 22 -5.87 4.80 2.35
CA GLY A 22 -5.15 4.10 1.29
C GLY A 22 -5.87 4.08 -0.07
N LEU A 23 -7.21 4.24 -0.11
CA LEU A 23 -7.96 4.37 -1.37
C LEU A 23 -7.62 5.64 -2.15
N PHE A 24 -7.02 6.66 -1.51
CA PHE A 24 -6.57 7.88 -2.18
C PHE A 24 -5.23 7.71 -2.93
N GLY A 25 -4.86 6.47 -3.28
CA GLY A 25 -3.63 6.17 -4.02
C GLY A 25 -2.38 6.10 -3.16
N LEU A 26 -2.52 5.70 -1.89
CA LEU A 26 -1.40 5.56 -0.96
C LEU A 26 -1.15 4.08 -0.61
N PRO A 27 -0.44 3.31 -1.46
CA PRO A 27 -0.16 1.89 -1.19
C PRO A 27 0.67 1.68 0.08
N LEU A 28 1.54 2.62 0.44
CA LEU A 28 2.34 2.55 1.67
C LEU A 28 1.45 2.60 2.93
N VAL A 29 0.31 3.31 2.87
CA VAL A 29 -0.65 3.35 3.99
C VAL A 29 -1.35 2.00 4.14
N TRP A 30 -1.71 1.34 3.03
CA TRP A 30 -2.22 -0.04 3.10
C TRP A 30 -1.18 -1.03 3.62
N LEU A 31 0.09 -0.88 3.24
CA LEU A 31 1.17 -1.74 3.72
C LEU A 31 1.39 -1.59 5.23
N THR A 32 1.45 -0.36 5.73
CA THR A 32 1.58 -0.10 7.17
C THR A 32 0.36 -0.62 7.94
N ASN A 33 -0.86 -0.42 7.42
CA ASN A 33 -2.07 -1.01 8.01
C ASN A 33 -1.99 -2.53 8.06
N ALA A 34 -1.55 -3.18 6.97
CA ALA A 34 -1.45 -4.62 6.91
C ALA A 34 -0.44 -5.19 7.92
N ILE A 35 0.77 -4.63 8.00
CA ILE A 35 1.83 -5.10 8.92
C ILE A 35 1.44 -4.82 10.37
N TRP A 36 0.94 -3.62 10.68
CA TRP A 36 0.71 -3.19 12.06
C TRP A 36 -0.49 -3.90 12.71
N PHE A 37 -1.55 -4.18 11.94
CA PHE A 37 -2.73 -4.90 12.43
C PHE A 37 -2.70 -6.41 12.16
N PHE A 38 -1.65 -6.94 11.51
CA PHE A 38 -1.50 -8.39 11.28
C PHE A 38 -1.55 -9.18 12.59
N GLY A 39 -0.84 -8.72 13.63
CA GLY A 39 -0.84 -9.35 14.94
C GLY A 39 -2.21 -9.37 15.62
N GLU A 40 -2.96 -8.27 15.50
CA GLU A 40 -4.29 -8.16 16.11
C GLU A 40 -5.35 -9.00 15.36
N GLY A 41 -5.20 -9.18 14.05
CA GLY A 41 -6.13 -9.95 13.23
C GLY A 41 -5.87 -11.46 13.17
N PHE A 42 -4.61 -11.89 13.32
CA PHE A 42 -4.22 -13.30 13.12
C PHE A 42 -3.60 -13.98 14.34
N LEU A 43 -2.90 -13.24 15.23
CA LEU A 43 -2.26 -13.84 16.41
C LEU A 43 -3.18 -13.86 17.64
N ARG A 44 -4.17 -12.96 17.75
CA ARG A 44 -5.12 -12.94 18.87
C ARG A 44 -6.28 -13.93 18.67
N PRO A 45 -6.92 -14.41 19.76
CA PRO A 45 -8.13 -15.22 19.70
C PRO A 45 -9.24 -14.54 18.87
N GLN A 46 -10.07 -15.36 18.22
CA GLN A 46 -11.20 -14.90 17.40
C GLN A 46 -12.21 -14.15 18.27
N THR A 47 -12.28 -12.84 18.09
CA THR A 47 -13.29 -11.95 18.67
C THR A 47 -14.07 -11.32 17.51
N PRO A 48 -15.31 -10.86 17.72
CA PRO A 48 -16.07 -10.18 16.67
C PRO A 48 -15.30 -8.99 16.06
N THR A 49 -14.50 -8.29 16.87
CA THR A 49 -13.62 -7.21 16.41
C THR A 49 -12.44 -7.70 15.57
N SER A 50 -11.78 -8.81 15.95
CA SER A 50 -10.63 -9.32 15.19
C SER A 50 -11.02 -9.85 13.81
N ILE A 51 -12.25 -10.36 13.65
CA ILE A 51 -12.80 -10.75 12.34
C ILE A 51 -12.91 -9.53 11.40
N ILE A 52 -13.40 -8.40 11.93
CA ILE A 52 -13.52 -7.15 11.16
C ILE A 52 -12.14 -6.64 10.77
N ILE A 53 -11.20 -6.58 11.72
CA ILE A 53 -9.82 -6.15 11.47
C ILE A 53 -9.17 -7.05 10.41
N ARG A 54 -9.31 -8.38 10.54
CA ARG A 54 -8.75 -9.35 9.59
C ARG A 54 -9.24 -9.09 8.17
N LYS A 55 -10.54 -8.83 7.99
CA LYS A 55 -11.10 -8.49 6.65
C LYS A 55 -10.45 -7.26 6.05
N TYR A 56 -10.30 -6.18 6.82
CA TYR A 56 -9.68 -4.94 6.34
C TYR A 56 -8.17 -5.09 6.09
N VAL A 57 -7.48 -5.88 6.91
CA VAL A 57 -6.06 -6.21 6.72
C VAL A 57 -5.86 -7.01 5.43
N THR A 58 -6.68 -8.03 5.17
CA THR A 58 -6.61 -8.81 3.93
C THR A 58 -6.92 -7.95 2.70
N LEU A 59 -7.95 -7.10 2.75
CA LEU A 59 -8.25 -6.15 1.67
C LEU A 59 -7.11 -5.15 1.44
N SER A 60 -6.50 -4.63 2.51
CA SER A 60 -5.33 -3.75 2.40
C SER A 60 -4.15 -4.46 1.74
N ALA A 61 -3.87 -5.70 2.14
CA ALA A 61 -2.79 -6.50 1.56
C ALA A 61 -3.01 -6.78 0.06
N LEU A 62 -4.24 -7.13 -0.34
CA LEU A 62 -4.60 -7.28 -1.76
C LEU A 62 -4.43 -5.96 -2.52
N GLY A 63 -4.83 -4.84 -1.91
CA GLY A 63 -4.63 -3.51 -2.48
C GLY A 63 -3.15 -3.17 -2.69
N VAL A 64 -2.27 -3.52 -1.74
CA VAL A 64 -0.81 -3.35 -1.89
C VAL A 64 -0.27 -4.18 -3.05
N ILE A 65 -0.69 -5.45 -3.15
CA ILE A 65 -0.25 -6.33 -4.23
C ILE A 65 -0.68 -5.77 -5.59
N LEU A 66 -1.92 -5.30 -5.71
CA LEU A 66 -2.43 -4.67 -6.91
C LEU A 66 -1.60 -3.42 -7.29
N TRP A 67 -1.34 -2.53 -6.33
CA TRP A 67 -0.51 -1.34 -6.56
C TRP A 67 0.92 -1.69 -6.94
N PHE A 68 1.50 -2.72 -6.31
CA PHE A 68 2.84 -3.19 -6.63
C PHE A 68 2.94 -3.63 -8.10
N PHE A 69 1.98 -4.43 -8.58
CA PHE A 69 1.94 -4.82 -9.98
C PHE A 69 1.68 -3.64 -10.92
N MET A 70 0.77 -2.74 -10.56
CA MET A 70 0.45 -1.56 -11.37
C MET A 70 1.66 -0.63 -11.53
N LEU A 71 2.35 -0.32 -10.43
CA LEU A 71 3.57 0.51 -10.44
C LEU A 71 4.72 -0.20 -11.17
N SER A 72 4.90 -1.50 -10.94
CA SER A 72 5.95 -2.26 -11.63
C SER A 72 5.71 -2.32 -13.14
N ALA A 73 4.47 -2.51 -13.57
CA ALA A 73 4.10 -2.49 -14.98
C ALA A 73 4.31 -1.10 -15.60
N TRP A 74 3.91 -0.04 -14.88
CA TRP A 74 4.15 1.34 -15.31
C TRP A 74 5.65 1.64 -15.46
N GLU A 75 6.47 1.28 -14.47
CA GLU A 75 7.92 1.43 -14.54
C GLU A 75 8.50 0.63 -15.72
N PHE A 76 8.07 -0.61 -15.92
CA PHE A 76 8.55 -1.42 -17.05
C PHE A 76 8.24 -0.76 -18.40
N VAL A 77 7.02 -0.26 -18.58
CA VAL A 77 6.61 0.48 -19.78
C VAL A 77 7.44 1.76 -19.92
N PHE A 78 7.52 2.57 -18.88
CA PHE A 78 8.25 3.83 -18.89
C PHE A 78 9.74 3.63 -19.22
N GLN A 79 10.41 2.68 -18.58
CA GLN A 79 11.82 2.37 -18.83
C GLN A 79 12.06 1.84 -20.25
N SER A 80 11.13 1.03 -20.79
CA SER A 80 11.22 0.50 -22.16
C SER A 80 11.07 1.59 -23.22
N TYR A 81 10.15 2.54 -23.04
CA TYR A 81 10.01 3.66 -23.98
C TYR A 81 11.08 4.73 -23.79
N ARG A 82 11.55 4.94 -22.56
CA ARG A 82 12.64 5.86 -22.25
C ARG A 82 13.99 5.39 -22.81
N SER A 83 14.19 4.09 -23.03
CA SER A 83 15.38 3.58 -23.73
C SER A 83 15.30 3.79 -25.25
N LEU A 84 14.09 3.85 -25.81
CA LEU A 84 13.84 4.15 -27.23
C LEU A 84 13.98 5.64 -27.58
N GLY A 85 14.10 6.53 -26.58
CA GLY A 85 14.33 7.97 -26.81
C GLY A 85 13.11 8.72 -27.36
N VAL A 86 11.90 8.31 -26.99
CA VAL A 86 10.67 8.97 -27.43
C VAL A 86 10.43 10.29 -26.67
N ALA A 87 10.00 11.33 -27.39
CA ALA A 87 9.87 12.68 -26.84
C ALA A 87 8.93 12.77 -25.62
N TRP A 88 7.84 12.00 -25.58
CA TRP A 88 6.92 12.00 -24.43
C TRP A 88 7.57 11.44 -23.16
N ALA A 89 8.48 10.47 -23.28
CA ALA A 89 9.16 9.90 -22.13
C ALA A 89 10.18 10.90 -21.54
N ASP A 90 10.79 11.74 -22.38
CA ASP A 90 11.68 12.81 -21.92
C ASP A 90 10.91 13.91 -21.18
N TYR A 91 9.72 14.29 -21.64
CA TYR A 91 8.87 15.24 -20.90
C TYR A 91 8.41 14.73 -19.53
N LEU A 92 8.22 13.41 -19.40
CA LEU A 92 7.87 12.75 -18.14
C LEU A 92 9.09 12.41 -17.26
N THR A 93 10.31 12.49 -17.80
CA THR A 93 11.52 12.14 -17.06
C THR A 93 11.87 13.25 -16.08
N PHE A 94 11.78 12.93 -14.78
CA PHE A 94 12.17 13.85 -13.71
C PHE A 94 13.70 13.86 -13.48
N ILE A 95 14.34 12.69 -13.57
CA ILE A 95 15.78 12.52 -13.35
C ILE A 95 16.42 11.99 -14.63
N PHE A 96 17.20 12.85 -15.28
CA PHE A 96 17.98 12.44 -16.44
C PHE A 96 19.24 11.69 -16.00
N PRO A 97 19.54 10.53 -16.61
CA PRO A 97 20.78 9.83 -16.35
C PRO A 97 21.95 10.65 -16.91
N VAL A 98 22.87 11.04 -16.03
CA VAL A 98 24.10 11.75 -16.43
C VAL A 98 24.99 10.75 -17.17
N GLY A 99 25.16 10.93 -18.48
CA GLY A 99 26.02 10.05 -19.31
C GLY A 99 25.32 9.29 -20.45
N ARG A 100 24.04 9.56 -20.72
CA ARG A 100 23.40 9.13 -21.97
C ARG A 100 23.87 10.08 -23.08
N ILE A 101 24.76 9.60 -23.96
CA ILE A 101 25.21 10.27 -25.19
C ILE A 101 24.14 10.09 -26.27
#